data_AF-A0A951EB30-F1
#
_entry.id   AF-A0A951EB30-F1
#
_cell.length_a   1.000
_cell.length_b   1.000
_cell.length_c   1.000
_cell.angle_alpha   90.00
_cell.angle_beta   90.00
_cell.angle_gamma   90.00
#
_symmetry.space_group_name_H-M   'P 1'
#
loop_
_entity.id
_entity.type
_entity.pdbx_description
1 polymer ?
#
loop_
_entity_poly.entity_id
_entity_poly.type
_entity_poly.pdbx_seq_one_letter_code
_entity_poly.pdbx_strand_id
1 'polypeptide(L)'
;ERGQTTISQVMGKYGRRVEYFRFPFNDAGDTQAKYDAIQQYLKEHGLKTATCTADNDDWEFNRAYVLMLQRHDAAGAQRLRDAYLKHTAAKLDFAEQAMRQLFGREVPQVMLLHGNRLNADMMGAVLHIFEEQGFKFVHLEDAQEDLAYTTPAAVMPEGVMWQFRWAKGMGKKLDGSKDPEPPKWVLEYGKSR
;
A
#
# COMPACT_ATOMS: atom_id res chain seq x y z
N GLU A 1 14.44 13.58 8.12
CA GLU A 1 15.19 13.93 9.36
C GLU A 1 14.30 14.14 10.59
N ARG A 2 13.43 15.16 10.68
CA ARG A 2 12.65 15.42 11.91
C ARG A 2 11.83 14.23 12.43
N GLY A 3 11.17 13.48 11.53
CA GLY A 3 10.41 12.27 11.92
C GLY A 3 11.31 11.12 12.39
N GLN A 4 12.55 11.04 11.91
CA GLN A 4 13.50 9.99 12.25
C GLN A 4 13.93 10.08 13.71
N THR A 5 14.09 11.28 14.27
CA THR A 5 14.45 11.45 15.69
C THR A 5 13.44 10.78 16.61
N THR A 6 12.15 11.02 16.39
CA THR A 6 11.09 10.45 17.22
C THR A 6 11.00 8.93 17.03
N ILE A 7 11.01 8.44 15.78
CA ILE A 7 10.84 7.00 15.54
C ILE A 7 12.07 6.19 15.99
N SER A 8 13.28 6.73 15.84
CA SER A 8 14.51 6.08 16.30
C SER A 8 14.54 5.95 17.83
N GLN A 9 14.04 6.94 18.57
CA GLN A 9 13.91 6.84 20.02
C GLN A 9 12.95 5.72 20.44
N VAL A 10 11.80 5.60 19.76
CA VAL A 10 10.83 4.54 20.04
C VAL A 10 11.41 3.17 19.69
N MET A 11 12.01 3.02 18.50
CA MET A 11 12.62 1.76 18.04
C MET A 11 13.78 1.32 18.94
N GLY A 12 14.61 2.28 19.39
CA GLY A 12 15.75 2.02 20.26
C GLY A 12 15.36 1.43 21.62
N LYS A 13 14.18 1.79 22.17
CA LYS A 13 13.65 1.18 23.41
C LYS A 13 13.41 -0.32 23.28
N TYR A 14 13.23 -0.82 22.05
CA TYR A 14 13.02 -2.23 21.74
C TYR A 14 14.25 -2.88 21.08
N GLY A 15 15.43 -2.23 21.12
CA GLY A 15 16.65 -2.75 20.53
C GLY A 15 16.64 -2.79 18.99
N ARG A 16 15.76 -2.02 18.34
CA ARG A 16 15.61 -1.97 16.88
C ARG A 16 16.14 -0.65 16.30
N ARG A 17 16.47 -0.68 15.01
CA ARG A 17 16.89 0.51 14.23
C ARG A 17 15.87 0.83 13.15
N VAL A 18 15.87 2.08 12.69
CA VAL A 18 15.07 2.49 11.54
C VAL A 18 15.84 2.14 10.28
N GLU A 19 15.31 1.19 9.52
CA GLU A 19 15.96 0.64 8.32
C GLU A 19 15.19 0.97 7.04
N TYR A 20 13.91 1.33 7.18
CA TYR A 20 13.00 1.49 6.06
C TYR A 20 12.38 2.88 6.02
N PHE A 21 12.24 3.41 4.82
CA PHE A 21 11.56 4.66 4.52
C PHE A 21 10.43 4.40 3.52
N ARG A 22 9.23 4.93 3.81
CA ARG A 22 8.10 4.92 2.87
C ARG A 22 7.78 6.35 2.47
N PHE A 23 7.69 6.59 1.16
CA PHE A 23 7.33 7.89 0.61
C PHE A 23 5.86 8.21 0.97
N PRO A 24 5.58 9.41 1.52
CA PRO A 24 4.21 9.91 1.59
C PRO A 24 3.58 9.88 0.20
N PHE A 25 2.31 9.44 0.13
CA PHE A 25 1.57 9.26 -1.13
C PHE A 25 2.25 8.32 -2.14
N ASN A 26 3.25 7.52 -1.72
CA ASN A 26 4.05 6.70 -2.62
C ASN A 26 4.80 7.50 -3.71
N ASP A 27 4.98 8.81 -3.48
CA ASP A 27 5.61 9.75 -4.40
C ASP A 27 7.13 9.78 -4.18
N ALA A 28 7.83 9.10 -5.08
CA ALA A 28 9.29 9.01 -5.08
C ALA A 28 9.97 10.14 -5.90
N GLY A 29 9.20 11.16 -6.31
CA GLY A 29 9.67 12.25 -7.17
C GLY A 29 9.22 12.09 -8.62
N ASP A 30 8.88 13.22 -9.22
CA ASP A 30 8.33 13.40 -10.58
C ASP A 30 9.42 13.51 -11.68
N THR A 31 10.68 13.58 -11.30
CA THR A 31 11.83 13.73 -12.22
C THR A 31 12.96 12.78 -11.83
N GLN A 32 13.77 12.38 -12.81
CA GLN A 32 14.94 11.53 -12.57
C GLN A 32 15.89 12.13 -11.53
N ALA A 33 16.16 13.44 -11.61
CA ALA A 33 17.02 14.13 -10.66
C ALA A 33 16.49 14.06 -9.21
N LYS A 34 15.18 14.26 -8.99
CA LYS A 34 14.59 14.14 -7.65
C LYS A 34 14.63 12.69 -7.15
N TYR A 35 14.29 11.74 -8.01
CA TYR A 35 14.33 10.32 -7.69
C TYR A 35 15.75 9.87 -7.30
N ASP A 36 16.76 10.21 -8.11
CA ASP A 36 18.15 9.85 -7.85
C ASP A 36 18.67 10.49 -6.57
N ALA A 37 18.36 11.77 -6.34
CA ALA A 37 18.76 12.48 -5.13
C ALA A 37 18.20 11.83 -3.86
N ILE A 38 16.92 11.42 -3.88
CA ILE A 38 16.32 10.80 -2.69
C ILE A 38 16.79 9.35 -2.50
N GLN A 39 16.99 8.57 -3.58
CA GLN A 39 17.57 7.24 -3.47
C GLN A 39 19.01 7.28 -2.93
N GLN A 40 19.82 8.25 -3.39
CA GLN A 40 21.16 8.48 -2.87
C GLN A 40 21.13 8.85 -1.39
N TYR A 41 20.25 9.77 -0.99
CA TYR A 41 20.09 10.15 0.42
C TYR A 41 19.73 8.93 1.29
N LEU A 42 18.76 8.11 0.87
CA LEU A 42 18.37 6.91 1.62
C LEU A 42 19.56 5.95 1.78
N LYS A 43 20.31 5.70 0.69
CA LYS A 43 21.51 4.85 0.70
C LYS A 43 22.58 5.35 1.66
N GLU A 44 22.89 6.65 1.62
CA GLU A 44 23.89 7.27 2.51
C GLU A 44 23.52 7.16 4.00
N HIS A 45 22.23 7.10 4.30
CA HIS A 45 21.71 6.98 5.66
C HIS A 45 21.39 5.53 6.07
N GLY A 46 21.75 4.55 5.25
CA GLY A 46 21.48 3.13 5.51
C GLY A 46 19.99 2.78 5.52
N LEU A 47 19.16 3.59 4.86
CA LEU A 47 17.73 3.38 4.71
C LEU A 47 17.43 2.68 3.37
N LYS A 48 16.49 1.73 3.42
CA LYS A 48 15.90 1.07 2.25
C LYS A 48 14.51 1.65 1.99
N THR A 49 14.08 1.70 0.74
CA THR A 49 12.68 2.01 0.46
C THR A 49 11.80 0.83 0.90
N ALA A 50 10.75 1.09 1.69
CA ALA A 50 9.67 0.14 1.96
C ALA A 50 8.69 0.16 0.78
N THR A 51 9.05 -0.56 -0.27
CA THR A 51 8.30 -0.67 -1.53
C THR A 51 6.88 -1.15 -1.28
N CYS A 52 5.91 -0.56 -1.98
CA CYS A 52 4.50 -0.89 -1.84
C CYS A 52 3.95 -1.52 -3.12
N THR A 53 3.40 -2.73 -3.02
CA THR A 53 2.91 -3.49 -4.19
C THR A 53 1.42 -3.85 -4.12
N ALA A 54 0.79 -3.76 -2.94
CA ALA A 54 -0.66 -3.85 -2.77
C ALA A 54 -1.21 -2.77 -1.81
N ASP A 55 -2.45 -2.35 -2.01
CA ASP A 55 -3.24 -1.53 -1.09
C ASP A 55 -4.73 -1.92 -1.21
N ASN A 56 -5.59 -1.31 -0.39
CA ASN A 56 -7.05 -1.53 -0.47
C ASN A 56 -7.87 -0.25 -0.28
N ASP A 57 -7.24 0.91 -0.52
CA ASP A 57 -7.92 2.21 -0.47
C ASP A 57 -8.64 2.47 0.86
N ASP A 58 -8.14 1.89 1.95
CA ASP A 58 -8.75 1.94 3.28
C ASP A 58 -9.04 3.37 3.75
N TRP A 59 -8.27 4.36 3.32
CA TRP A 59 -8.50 5.77 3.64
C TRP A 59 -9.81 6.30 3.04
N GLU A 60 -10.17 5.91 1.80
CA GLU A 60 -11.43 6.31 1.17
C GLU A 60 -12.63 5.67 1.86
N PHE A 61 -12.53 4.37 2.16
CA PHE A 61 -13.56 3.67 2.92
C PHE A 61 -13.69 4.24 4.34
N ASN A 62 -12.57 4.49 5.02
CA ASN A 62 -12.56 5.03 6.37
C ASN A 62 -13.21 6.42 6.42
N ARG A 63 -12.98 7.28 5.40
CA ARG A 63 -13.61 8.61 5.31
C ARG A 63 -15.14 8.53 5.37
N ALA A 64 -15.74 7.60 4.62
CA ALA A 64 -17.18 7.39 4.65
C ALA A 64 -17.64 6.71 5.96
N TYR A 65 -16.87 5.71 6.42
CA TYR A 65 -17.18 4.92 7.60
C TYR A 65 -17.29 5.76 8.88
N VAL A 66 -16.32 6.66 9.13
CA VAL A 66 -16.37 7.52 10.32
C VAL A 66 -17.58 8.45 10.33
N LEU A 67 -18.02 8.92 9.16
CA LEU A 67 -19.23 9.74 9.02
C LEU A 67 -20.49 8.92 9.29
N MET A 68 -20.54 7.66 8.85
CA MET A 68 -21.66 6.74 9.16
C MET A 68 -21.76 6.50 10.67
N LEU A 69 -20.63 6.27 11.34
CA LEU A 69 -20.61 6.12 12.80
C LEU A 69 -21.10 7.38 13.51
N GLN A 70 -20.67 8.57 13.07
CA GLN A 70 -21.12 9.85 13.62
C GLN A 70 -22.62 10.11 13.43
N ARG A 71 -23.19 9.62 12.32
CA ARG A 71 -24.62 9.73 12.01
C ARG A 71 -25.46 8.60 12.62
N HIS A 72 -24.84 7.71 13.39
CA HIS A 72 -25.48 6.50 13.93
C HIS A 72 -26.11 5.61 12.85
N ASP A 73 -25.56 5.63 11.63
CA ASP A 73 -26.01 4.84 10.48
C ASP A 73 -25.40 3.44 10.52
N ALA A 74 -25.90 2.59 11.42
CA ALA A 74 -25.40 1.23 11.60
C ALA A 74 -25.55 0.36 10.34
N ALA A 75 -26.66 0.51 9.60
CA ALA A 75 -26.91 -0.24 8.39
C ALA A 75 -25.94 0.18 7.26
N GLY A 76 -25.70 1.48 7.08
CA GLY A 76 -24.72 1.98 6.14
C GLY A 76 -23.30 1.54 6.51
N ALA A 77 -22.95 1.62 7.79
CA ALA A 77 -21.65 1.17 8.30
C ALA A 77 -21.42 -0.33 8.03
N GLN A 78 -22.42 -1.18 8.26
CA GLN A 78 -22.32 -2.61 7.94
C GLN A 78 -22.15 -2.85 6.44
N ARG A 79 -22.98 -2.20 5.61
CA ARG A 79 -22.86 -2.29 4.14
C ARG A 79 -21.48 -1.85 3.64
N LEU A 80 -20.87 -0.85 4.29
CA LEU A 80 -19.52 -0.38 3.96
C LEU A 80 -18.46 -1.40 4.33
N ARG A 81 -18.55 -2.02 5.51
CA ARG A 81 -17.63 -3.09 5.92
C ARG A 81 -17.65 -4.24 4.92
N ASP A 82 -18.84 -4.69 4.50
CA ASP A 82 -18.97 -5.78 3.51
C ASP A 82 -18.35 -5.40 2.17
N ALA A 83 -18.58 -4.15 1.71
CA ALA A 83 -17.98 -3.63 0.48
C ALA A 83 -16.46 -3.50 0.59
N TYR A 84 -15.94 -3.10 1.75
CA TYR A 84 -14.51 -2.96 2.01
C TYR A 84 -13.77 -4.30 1.96
N LEU A 85 -14.35 -5.35 2.54
CA LEU A 85 -13.78 -6.71 2.49
C LEU A 85 -13.79 -7.25 1.06
N LYS A 86 -14.90 -7.07 0.33
CA LYS A 86 -14.97 -7.45 -1.09
C LYS A 86 -13.94 -6.70 -1.95
N HIS A 87 -13.77 -5.40 -1.69
CA HIS A 87 -12.77 -4.57 -2.37
C HIS A 87 -11.35 -5.03 -2.08
N THR A 88 -11.04 -5.31 -0.81
CA THR A 88 -9.73 -5.80 -0.37
C THR A 88 -9.36 -7.10 -1.10
N ALA A 89 -10.26 -8.08 -1.16
CA ALA A 89 -10.01 -9.33 -1.88
C ALA A 89 -9.70 -9.08 -3.38
N ALA A 90 -10.46 -8.19 -4.03
CA ALA A 90 -10.27 -7.86 -5.44
C ALA A 90 -8.95 -7.11 -5.71
N LYS A 91 -8.54 -6.21 -4.81
CA LYS A 91 -7.26 -5.50 -4.91
C LYS A 91 -6.06 -6.44 -4.78
N LEU A 92 -6.15 -7.43 -3.89
CA LEU A 92 -5.13 -8.47 -3.76
C LEU A 92 -5.03 -9.33 -5.01
N ASP A 93 -6.17 -9.76 -5.56
CA ASP A 93 -6.21 -10.54 -6.81
C ASP A 93 -5.56 -9.75 -7.96
N PHE A 94 -5.83 -8.45 -8.05
CA PHE A 94 -5.19 -7.57 -9.03
C PHE A 94 -3.67 -7.46 -8.80
N ALA A 95 -3.24 -7.20 -7.57
CA ALA A 95 -1.81 -7.07 -7.23
C ALA A 95 -1.03 -8.36 -7.53
N GLU A 96 -1.60 -9.52 -7.23
CA GLU A 96 -1.02 -10.84 -7.56
C GLU A 96 -0.92 -11.05 -9.06
N GLN A 97 -1.99 -10.79 -9.81
CA GLN A 97 -1.98 -10.91 -11.26
C GLN A 97 -0.98 -9.97 -11.92
N ALA A 98 -0.90 -8.72 -11.45
CA ALA A 98 0.07 -7.75 -11.94
C ALA A 98 1.51 -8.23 -11.71
N MET A 99 1.83 -8.71 -10.51
CA MET A 99 3.17 -9.22 -10.20
C MET A 99 3.50 -10.49 -11.01
N ARG A 100 2.56 -11.43 -11.16
CA ARG A 100 2.75 -12.61 -12.03
C ARG A 100 2.95 -12.23 -13.49
N GLN A 101 2.25 -11.23 -14.01
CA GLN A 101 2.45 -10.75 -15.38
C GLN A 101 3.84 -10.13 -15.57
N LEU A 102 4.35 -9.44 -14.55
CA LEU A 102 5.69 -8.83 -14.61
C LEU A 102 6.82 -9.84 -14.48
N PHE A 103 6.69 -10.81 -13.56
CA PHE A 103 7.82 -11.66 -13.16
C PHE A 103 7.67 -13.13 -13.56
N GLY A 104 6.50 -13.56 -14.06
CA GLY A 104 6.23 -14.93 -14.47
C GLY A 104 6.14 -15.94 -13.32
N ARG A 105 6.09 -15.46 -12.07
CA ARG A 105 6.00 -16.26 -10.85
C ARG A 105 5.34 -15.45 -9.73
N GLU A 106 5.03 -16.11 -8.63
CA GLU A 106 4.62 -15.44 -7.39
C GLU A 106 5.80 -14.67 -6.79
N VAL A 107 5.51 -13.47 -6.29
CA VAL A 107 6.46 -12.55 -5.65
C VAL A 107 5.81 -12.05 -4.36
N PRO A 108 6.53 -12.01 -3.23
CA PRO A 108 5.98 -11.46 -1.99
C PRO A 108 5.39 -10.06 -2.19
N GLN A 109 4.18 -9.84 -1.69
CA GLN A 109 3.50 -8.55 -1.73
C GLN A 109 3.82 -7.75 -0.46
N VAL A 110 3.95 -6.43 -0.59
CA VAL A 110 3.99 -5.51 0.55
C VAL A 110 2.73 -4.66 0.53
N MET A 111 1.82 -4.99 1.44
CA MET A 111 0.52 -4.34 1.62
C MET A 111 0.63 -3.01 2.39
N LEU A 112 0.04 -1.94 1.86
CA LEU A 112 -0.21 -0.70 2.58
C LEU A 112 -1.51 -0.78 3.36
N LEU A 113 -1.45 -0.45 4.65
CA LEU A 113 -2.61 -0.23 5.51
C LEU A 113 -2.35 0.99 6.41
N HIS A 114 -3.42 1.71 6.75
CA HIS A 114 -3.37 2.82 7.69
C HIS A 114 -3.94 2.41 9.05
N GLY A 115 -3.37 2.95 10.13
CA GLY A 115 -3.92 2.83 11.49
C GLY A 115 -5.16 3.72 11.66
N ASN A 116 -6.26 3.37 11.02
CA ASN A 116 -7.51 4.14 11.01
C ASN A 116 -8.65 3.38 11.73
N ARG A 117 -9.82 4.03 11.87
CA ARG A 117 -10.95 3.46 12.62
C ARG A 117 -11.54 2.24 11.92
N LEU A 118 -11.67 2.28 10.59
CA LEU A 118 -12.17 1.13 9.82
C LEU A 118 -11.29 -0.10 10.03
N ASN A 119 -9.97 0.06 9.87
CA ASN A 119 -9.02 -1.04 10.07
C ASN A 119 -8.98 -1.50 11.51
N ALA A 120 -9.10 -0.60 12.50
CA ALA A 120 -9.20 -1.01 13.90
C ALA A 120 -10.40 -1.95 14.13
N ASP A 121 -11.53 -1.70 13.47
CA ASP A 121 -12.73 -2.53 13.59
C ASP A 121 -12.68 -3.79 12.69
N MET A 122 -11.96 -3.75 11.57
CA MET A 122 -12.01 -4.79 10.52
C MET A 122 -10.73 -5.60 10.33
N MET A 123 -9.65 -5.32 11.07
CA MET A 123 -8.34 -5.97 10.85
C MET A 123 -8.42 -7.49 10.86
N GLY A 124 -9.17 -8.08 11.79
CA GLY A 124 -9.32 -9.54 11.85
C GLY A 124 -9.91 -10.13 10.57
N ALA A 125 -10.89 -9.46 9.96
CA ALA A 125 -11.49 -9.91 8.70
C ALA A 125 -10.58 -9.65 7.50
N VAL A 126 -9.81 -8.56 7.49
CA VAL A 126 -8.79 -8.30 6.45
C VAL A 126 -7.70 -9.37 6.48
N LEU A 127 -7.20 -9.72 7.68
CA LEU A 127 -6.21 -10.79 7.84
C LEU A 127 -6.77 -12.14 7.41
N HIS A 128 -8.04 -12.42 7.68
CA HIS A 128 -8.70 -13.64 7.23
C HIS A 128 -8.74 -13.76 5.70
N ILE A 129 -8.99 -12.66 4.98
CA ILE A 129 -8.91 -12.65 3.50
C ILE A 129 -7.52 -13.08 3.02
N PHE A 130 -6.46 -12.58 3.67
CA PHE A 130 -5.10 -12.98 3.33
C PHE A 130 -4.90 -14.50 3.51
N GLU A 131 -5.38 -15.06 4.62
CA GLU A 131 -5.30 -16.49 4.91
C GLU A 131 -6.13 -17.34 3.91
N GLU A 132 -7.36 -16.93 3.61
CA GLU A 132 -8.24 -17.62 2.66
C GLU A 132 -7.67 -17.63 1.23
N GLN A 133 -6.97 -16.56 0.84
CA GLN A 133 -6.26 -16.48 -0.43
C GLN A 133 -4.89 -17.19 -0.41
N GLY A 134 -4.50 -17.80 0.71
CA GLY A 134 -3.29 -18.62 0.83
C GLY A 134 -2.00 -17.84 1.12
N PHE A 135 -2.09 -16.55 1.47
CA PHE A 135 -0.93 -15.76 1.85
C PHE A 135 -0.33 -16.24 3.18
N LYS A 136 0.97 -16.01 3.32
CA LYS A 136 1.71 -16.16 4.57
C LYS A 136 2.35 -14.83 4.91
N PHE A 137 2.43 -14.51 6.19
CA PHE A 137 3.09 -13.31 6.67
C PHE A 137 4.58 -13.56 6.88
N VAL A 138 5.39 -12.67 6.33
CA VAL A 138 6.86 -12.65 6.47
C VAL A 138 7.29 -11.27 6.93
N HIS A 139 8.55 -11.13 7.37
CA HIS A 139 9.08 -9.80 7.65
C HIS A 139 9.26 -9.01 6.35
N LEU A 140 9.21 -7.69 6.45
CA LEU A 140 9.44 -6.81 5.29
C LEU A 140 10.83 -7.03 4.69
N GLU A 141 11.82 -7.36 5.51
CA GLU A 141 13.16 -7.74 5.07
C GLU A 141 13.11 -8.94 4.14
N ASP A 142 12.56 -10.06 4.62
CA ASP A 142 12.40 -11.30 3.84
C ASP A 142 11.63 -11.05 2.53
N ALA A 143 10.57 -10.24 2.55
CA ALA A 143 9.78 -9.94 1.35
C ALA A 143 10.61 -9.19 0.30
N GLN A 144 11.42 -8.20 0.72
CA GLN A 144 12.22 -7.37 -0.19
C GLN A 144 13.59 -7.96 -0.55
N GLU A 145 13.95 -9.13 -0.03
CA GLU A 145 15.10 -9.92 -0.51
C GLU A 145 14.82 -10.60 -1.86
N ASP A 146 13.54 -10.74 -2.24
CA ASP A 146 13.16 -11.28 -3.54
C ASP A 146 13.73 -10.41 -4.69
N LEU A 147 14.32 -11.07 -5.69
CA LEU A 147 14.98 -10.40 -6.83
C LEU A 147 14.08 -9.40 -7.58
N ALA A 148 12.75 -9.57 -7.55
CA ALA A 148 11.81 -8.60 -8.12
C ALA A 148 12.02 -7.18 -7.54
N TYR A 149 12.37 -7.06 -6.26
CA TYR A 149 12.58 -5.78 -5.56
C TYR A 149 13.90 -5.09 -5.95
N THR A 150 14.79 -5.78 -6.67
CA THR A 150 15.98 -5.16 -7.29
C THR A 150 15.71 -4.55 -8.68
N THR A 151 14.50 -4.74 -9.20
CA THR A 151 14.12 -4.21 -10.51
C THR A 151 14.17 -2.68 -10.51
N PRO A 152 14.86 -2.05 -11.48
CA PRO A 152 14.82 -0.60 -11.64
C PRO A 152 13.39 -0.08 -11.81
N ALA A 153 12.98 0.83 -10.93
CA ALA A 153 11.68 1.47 -10.98
C ALA A 153 11.75 2.72 -11.87
N ALA A 154 10.81 2.85 -12.81
CA ALA A 154 10.69 4.07 -13.59
C ALA A 154 10.16 5.24 -12.74
N VAL A 155 10.60 6.44 -13.08
CA VAL A 155 10.01 7.69 -12.58
C VAL A 155 8.59 7.83 -13.09
N MET A 156 7.69 8.19 -12.19
CA MET A 156 6.27 8.40 -12.45
C MET A 156 5.90 9.82 -12.01
N PRO A 157 4.99 10.50 -12.74
CA PRO A 157 4.60 11.88 -12.43
C PRO A 157 3.85 12.02 -11.09
N GLU A 158 3.32 10.90 -10.59
CA GLU A 158 2.58 10.83 -9.33
C GLU A 158 2.93 9.55 -8.56
N GLY A 159 2.47 9.49 -7.33
CA GLY A 159 2.59 8.31 -6.50
C GLY A 159 1.71 7.17 -7.01
N VAL A 160 2.35 6.12 -7.49
CA VAL A 160 1.68 4.90 -7.97
C VAL A 160 2.32 3.67 -7.34
N MET A 161 1.56 2.58 -7.29
CA MET A 161 2.05 1.28 -6.81
C MET A 161 3.26 0.78 -7.63
N TRP A 162 4.20 0.09 -6.98
CA TRP A 162 5.51 -0.21 -7.59
C TRP A 162 5.43 -1.08 -8.84
N GLN A 163 4.43 -1.96 -8.95
CA GLN A 163 4.19 -2.74 -10.14
C GLN A 163 4.06 -1.87 -11.40
N PHE A 164 3.46 -0.67 -11.33
CA PHE A 164 3.38 0.23 -12.47
C PHE A 164 4.73 0.87 -12.81
N ARG A 165 5.55 1.19 -11.80
CA ARG A 165 6.91 1.70 -11.98
C ARG A 165 7.81 0.65 -12.64
N TRP A 166 7.72 -0.60 -12.19
CA TRP A 166 8.46 -1.73 -12.77
C TRP A 166 7.99 -2.06 -14.16
N ALA A 167 6.68 -2.09 -14.42
CA ALA A 167 6.12 -2.32 -15.75
C ALA A 167 6.72 -1.33 -16.77
N LYS A 168 6.66 -0.03 -16.46
CA LYS A 168 7.23 1.01 -17.30
C LYS A 168 8.75 0.84 -17.48
N GLY A 169 9.49 0.56 -16.41
CA GLY A 169 10.94 0.34 -16.46
C GLY A 169 11.34 -0.88 -17.32
N MET A 170 10.52 -1.93 -17.32
CA MET A 170 10.70 -3.13 -18.13
C MET A 170 10.18 -2.99 -19.58
N GLY A 171 9.56 -1.87 -19.95
CA GLY A 171 8.86 -1.73 -21.23
C GLY A 171 7.61 -2.62 -21.34
N LYS A 172 7.06 -3.09 -20.22
CA LYS A 172 5.82 -3.88 -20.14
C LYS A 172 4.62 -2.98 -19.91
N LYS A 173 3.44 -3.44 -20.31
CA LYS A 173 2.17 -2.75 -20.04
C LYS A 173 1.39 -3.51 -18.96
N LEU A 174 1.02 -2.82 -17.89
CA LEU A 174 -0.03 -3.26 -16.97
C LEU A 174 -1.29 -2.45 -17.26
N ASP A 175 -2.43 -3.14 -17.31
CA ASP A 175 -3.72 -2.49 -17.51
C ASP A 175 -4.25 -1.98 -16.17
N GLY A 176 -3.94 -0.72 -15.86
CA GLY A 176 -4.41 -0.08 -14.64
C GLY A 176 -5.93 0.07 -14.55
N SER A 177 -6.66 -0.04 -15.67
CA SER A 177 -8.14 -0.01 -15.62
C SER A 177 -8.76 -1.24 -14.96
N LYS A 178 -7.95 -2.28 -14.72
CA LYS A 178 -8.34 -3.48 -13.96
C LYS A 178 -8.05 -3.38 -12.47
N ASP A 179 -7.35 -2.33 -12.01
CA ASP A 179 -7.21 -2.06 -10.59
C ASP A 179 -8.59 -1.61 -10.06
N PRO A 180 -9.24 -2.39 -9.17
CA PRO A 180 -10.59 -2.06 -8.75
C PRO A 180 -10.59 -0.76 -7.96
N GLU A 181 -11.58 0.09 -8.25
CA GLU A 181 -11.83 1.34 -7.54
C GLU A 181 -12.89 1.15 -6.44
N PRO A 182 -12.80 1.88 -5.31
CA PRO A 182 -13.86 1.88 -4.32
C PRO A 182 -15.22 2.21 -4.96
N PRO A 183 -16.33 1.58 -4.53
CA PRO A 183 -17.64 1.85 -5.10
C PRO A 183 -18.00 3.34 -5.04
N LYS A 184 -18.60 3.89 -6.11
CA LYS A 184 -18.97 5.32 -6.18
C LYS A 184 -19.73 5.82 -4.96
N TRP A 185 -20.66 5.02 -4.43
CA TRP A 185 -21.43 5.40 -3.25
C TRP A 185 -20.57 5.59 -1.98
N VAL A 186 -19.42 4.90 -1.88
CA VAL A 186 -18.42 5.12 -0.80
C VAL A 186 -17.67 6.43 -1.08
N LEU A 187 -17.18 6.61 -2.31
CA LEU A 187 -16.44 7.81 -2.73
C LEU A 187 -17.28 9.09 -2.63
N GLU A 188 -18.59 9.02 -2.81
CA GLU A 188 -19.51 10.15 -2.76
C GLU A 188 -20.15 10.33 -1.38
N TYR A 189 -20.00 9.36 -0.46
CA TYR A 189 -20.61 9.47 0.87
C TYR A 189 -20.06 10.70 1.62
N GLY A 190 -21.00 11.51 2.12
CA GLY A 190 -20.68 12.76 2.83
C GLY A 190 -20.17 13.90 1.94
N LYS A 191 -19.96 13.66 0.63
CA LYS A 191 -19.69 14.71 -0.35
C LYS A 191 -21.04 15.23 -0.88
N SER A 192 -21.76 15.99 -0.07
CA SER A 192 -22.85 16.81 -0.61
C SER A 192 -22.27 18.09 -1.23
N ARG A 193 -22.74 18.38 -2.45
CA ARG A 193 -22.48 19.59 -3.24
C ARG A 193 -22.68 20.88 -2.46
#